data_AF-A0A1S9M6L6-F1
#
_entry.id   AF-A0A1S9M6L6-F1
#
_cell.length_a   1.000
_cell.length_b   1.000
_cell.length_c   1.000
_cell.angle_alpha   90.00
_cell.angle_beta   90.00
_cell.angle_gamma   90.00
#
_symmetry.space_group_name_H-M   'P 1'
#
loop_
_entity.id
_entity.type
_entity.pdbx_description
1 polymer ?
#
loop_
_entity_poly.entity_id
_entity_poly.type
_entity_poly.pdbx_seq_one_letter_code
_entity_poly.pdbx_strand_id
1 'polypeptide(L)'
;MTDPRTTTGTLGTCWLCAQQSNRIESHVVDHDHYELAACNGAEGVSVDLCPMCHVAVHKWMRSNGRPGTHAAADALDAIFYRFTNALLPEPRKEEP
;
A
#
# COMPACT_ATOMS: atom_id res chain seq x y z
N MET A 1 -33.91 9.33 13.22
CA MET A 1 -32.89 9.91 12.33
C MET A 1 -31.53 9.42 12.82
N THR A 2 -30.95 8.46 12.11
CA THR A 2 -29.63 7.91 12.40
C THR A 2 -28.61 8.77 11.64
N ASP A 3 -27.60 9.29 12.35
CA ASP A 3 -26.54 10.11 11.75
C ASP A 3 -25.79 9.28 10.68
N PRO A 4 -25.71 9.73 9.42
CA PRO A 4 -25.00 9.02 8.36
C PRO A 4 -23.48 8.96 8.58
N ARG A 5 -22.94 9.63 9.60
CA ARG A 5 -21.51 9.57 9.97
C ARG A 5 -21.13 8.36 10.82
N THR A 6 -22.11 7.59 11.31
CA THR A 6 -21.85 6.33 12.01
C THR A 6 -22.10 5.15 11.07
N THR A 7 -21.41 5.13 9.92
CA THR A 7 -21.04 3.82 9.38
C THR A 7 -19.95 3.33 10.32
N THR A 8 -20.27 2.39 11.20
CA THR A 8 -19.24 1.55 11.81
C THR A 8 -18.60 0.79 10.65
N GLY A 9 -17.66 1.44 9.96
CA GLY A 9 -16.99 0.87 8.81
C GLY A 9 -16.37 -0.43 9.28
N THR A 10 -16.66 -1.53 8.59
CA THR A 10 -16.00 -2.81 8.84
C THR A 10 -14.50 -2.54 8.87
N LEU A 11 -13.85 -2.79 10.02
CA LEU A 11 -12.40 -2.66 10.14
C LEU A 11 -11.78 -3.63 9.14
N GLY A 12 -11.05 -3.09 8.17
CA GLY A 12 -10.27 -3.87 7.23
C GLY A 12 -8.82 -3.92 7.67
N THR A 13 -8.11 -4.97 7.28
CA THR A 13 -6.68 -5.13 7.56
C THR A 13 -5.89 -4.72 6.33
N CYS A 14 -4.97 -3.77 6.49
CA CYS A 14 -4.06 -3.39 5.42
C CYS A 14 -3.13 -4.57 5.09
N TRP A 15 -3.10 -5.00 3.83
CA TRP A 15 -2.23 -6.07 3.36
C TRP A 15 -0.75 -5.78 3.61
N LEU A 16 -0.33 -4.51 3.44
CA LEU A 16 1.09 -4.13 3.48
C LEU A 16 1.65 -4.00 4.90
N CYS A 17 0.92 -3.37 5.83
CA CYS A 17 1.40 -3.09 7.18
C CYS A 17 0.69 -3.89 8.29
N ALA A 18 -0.27 -4.74 7.92
CA ALA A 18 -1.11 -5.54 8.82
C ALA A 18 -1.90 -4.74 9.87
N GLN A 19 -1.91 -3.40 9.81
CA GLN A 19 -2.69 -2.56 10.72
C GLN A 19 -4.17 -2.55 10.32
N GLN A 20 -5.04 -2.51 11.32
CA GLN A 20 -6.47 -2.31 11.10
C GLN A 20 -6.75 -0.86 10.73
N SER A 21 -7.68 -0.65 9.80
CA SER A 21 -8.11 0.66 9.35
C SER A 21 -9.63 0.67 9.13
N ASN A 22 -10.26 1.78 9.50
CA ASN A 22 -11.67 2.04 9.21
C ASN A 22 -11.91 2.42 7.74
N ARG A 23 -10.84 2.60 6.97
CA ARG A 23 -10.85 2.87 5.53
C ARG A 23 -9.79 2.01 4.85
N ILE A 24 -10.20 1.24 3.87
CA ILE A 24 -9.33 0.46 2.99
C ILE A 24 -9.55 0.93 1.56
N GLU A 25 -8.46 1.03 0.82
CA GLU A 25 -8.41 1.43 -0.57
C GLU A 25 -7.82 0.28 -1.40
N SER A 26 -8.41 0.03 -2.55
CA SER A 26 -7.94 -1.01 -3.47
C SER A 26 -6.79 -0.45 -4.30
N HIS A 27 -5.66 -1.15 -4.31
CA HIS A 27 -4.51 -0.84 -5.16
C HIS A 27 -4.34 -1.94 -6.21
N VAL A 28 -4.58 -1.61 -7.46
CA VAL A 28 -4.41 -2.53 -8.60
C VAL A 28 -2.93 -2.78 -8.85
N VAL A 29 -2.55 -4.05 -9.02
CA VAL A 29 -1.14 -4.48 -9.15
C VAL A 29 -0.76 -4.99 -10.54
N ASP A 30 -1.74 -5.30 -11.38
CA ASP A 30 -1.51 -5.81 -12.74
C ASP A 30 -1.31 -4.71 -13.79
N HIS A 31 -1.60 -3.44 -13.45
CA HIS A 31 -1.41 -2.28 -14.32
C HIS A 31 -0.87 -1.07 -13.53
N ASP A 32 -0.05 -0.26 -14.20
CA ASP A 32 0.59 0.91 -13.59
C ASP A 32 -0.33 2.16 -13.63
N HIS A 33 -1.14 2.34 -12.59
CA HIS A 33 -1.91 3.56 -12.39
C HIS A 33 -1.17 4.55 -11.48
N TYR A 34 -0.56 5.58 -12.04
CA TYR A 34 0.23 6.55 -11.26
C TYR A 34 -0.62 7.51 -10.41
N GLU A 35 -1.83 7.83 -10.87
CA GLU A 35 -2.77 8.69 -10.15
C GLU A 35 -3.69 7.87 -9.23
N LEU A 36 -3.79 8.30 -7.97
CA LEU A 36 -4.58 7.62 -6.92
C LEU A 36 -6.06 7.46 -7.31
N ALA A 37 -6.66 8.50 -7.87
CA ALA A 37 -8.07 8.47 -8.27
C ALA A 37 -8.32 7.45 -9.41
N ALA A 38 -7.36 7.31 -10.33
CA ALA A 38 -7.45 6.33 -11.40
C ALA A 38 -7.28 4.90 -10.88
N CYS A 39 -6.35 4.67 -9.95
CA CYS A 39 -6.12 3.36 -9.34
C CYS A 39 -7.32 2.88 -8.51
N ASN A 40 -7.92 3.77 -7.70
CA ASN A 40 -9.09 3.43 -6.88
C ASN A 40 -10.31 2.97 -7.67
N GLY A 41 -10.45 3.45 -8.91
CA GLY A 41 -11.57 3.10 -9.79
C GLY A 41 -11.24 2.04 -10.83
N ALA A 42 -10.02 1.51 -10.83
CA ALA A 42 -9.58 0.51 -11.80
C ALA A 42 -10.02 -0.90 -11.38
N GLU A 43 -10.41 -1.70 -12.35
CA GLU A 43 -10.66 -3.13 -12.18
C GLU A 43 -9.37 -3.91 -12.46
N GLY A 44 -9.17 -5.05 -11.77
CA GLY A 44 -7.99 -5.88 -11.95
C GLY A 44 -7.64 -6.67 -10.69
N VAL A 45 -6.49 -7.33 -10.73
CA VAL A 45 -5.90 -7.93 -9.52
C VAL A 45 -5.46 -6.80 -8.60
N SER A 46 -5.95 -6.79 -7.37
CA SER A 46 -5.67 -5.72 -6.42
C SER A 46 -5.36 -6.22 -5.01
N VAL A 47 -4.78 -5.33 -4.21
CA VAL A 47 -4.55 -5.52 -2.78
C VAL A 47 -5.20 -4.40 -1.97
N ASP A 48 -5.62 -4.74 -0.77
CA ASP A 48 -6.29 -3.83 0.16
C ASP A 48 -5.28 -3.07 1.02
N LEU A 49 -5.22 -1.75 0.89
CA LEU A 49 -4.27 -0.89 1.59
C LEU A 49 -4.98 0.13 2.49
N CYS A 50 -4.38 0.43 3.64
CA CYS A 50 -4.77 1.64 4.37
C CYS A 50 -4.32 2.90 3.58
N PRO A 51 -4.97 4.06 3.77
CA PRO A 51 -4.68 5.28 2.99
C PRO A 51 -3.21 5.70 3.05
N MET A 52 -2.55 5.49 4.20
CA MET A 52 -1.13 5.80 4.36
C MET A 52 -0.23 4.92 3.49
N CYS A 53 -0.47 3.61 3.47
CA CYS A 53 0.29 2.68 2.64
C CYS A 53 0.02 2.94 1.15
N HIS A 54 -1.24 3.21 0.79
CA HIS A 54 -1.62 3.48 -0.59
C HIS A 54 -0.92 4.74 -1.14
N VAL A 55 -0.93 5.83 -0.38
CA VAL A 55 -0.20 7.05 -0.74
C VAL A 55 1.31 6.81 -0.84
N ALA A 56 1.89 6.00 0.06
CA ALA A 56 3.32 5.70 0.05
C ALA A 56 3.74 4.92 -1.22
N VAL A 57 2.95 3.92 -1.61
CA VAL A 57 3.12 3.15 -2.86
C VAL A 57 3.08 4.08 -4.06
N HIS A 58 2.04 4.90 -4.22
CA HIS A 58 1.94 5.85 -5.34
C HIS A 58 3.04 6.90 -5.35
N LYS A 59 3.53 7.34 -4.18
CA LYS A 59 4.66 8.26 -4.12
C LYS A 59 5.94 7.58 -4.60
N TRP A 60 6.14 6.31 -4.26
CA TRP A 60 7.27 5.53 -4.75
C TRP A 60 7.16 5.33 -6.27
N MET A 61 5.99 4.94 -6.79
CA MET A 61 5.74 4.77 -8.22
C MET A 61 6.06 6.05 -8.99
N ARG A 62 5.57 7.22 -8.53
CA ARG A 62 5.87 8.50 -9.19
C ARG A 62 7.35 8.88 -9.18
N SER A 63 8.11 8.40 -8.20
CA SER A 63 9.52 8.77 -8.04
C SER A 63 10.48 7.79 -8.72
N ASN A 64 10.06 6.52 -8.92
CA ASN A 64 10.94 5.44 -9.37
C ASN A 64 10.37 4.65 -10.56
N GLY A 65 9.06 4.67 -10.73
CA GLY A 65 8.37 3.93 -11.78
C GLY A 65 8.72 4.46 -13.16
N ARG A 66 8.84 3.52 -14.10
CA ARG A 66 8.93 3.80 -15.53
C ARG A 66 7.73 3.12 -16.20
N PRO A 67 7.19 3.68 -17.29
CA PRO A 67 6.12 3.01 -18.01
C PRO A 67 6.54 1.60 -18.45
N GLY A 68 5.70 0.60 -18.16
CA GLY A 68 5.91 -0.78 -18.59
C GLY A 68 6.85 -1.63 -17.71
N THR A 69 7.14 -1.19 -16.48
CA THR A 69 8.02 -1.94 -15.56
C THR A 69 7.29 -2.63 -14.41
N HIS A 70 5.96 -2.71 -14.42
CA HIS A 70 5.17 -3.23 -13.27
C HIS A 70 5.45 -2.43 -11.99
N ALA A 71 5.53 -1.11 -12.13
CA ALA A 71 5.81 -0.18 -11.03
C ALA A 71 4.85 -0.35 -9.84
N ALA A 72 3.61 -0.78 -10.06
CA ALA A 72 2.65 -1.06 -8.98
C ALA A 72 3.11 -2.19 -8.04
N ALA A 73 3.54 -3.32 -8.60
CA ALA A 73 4.06 -4.45 -7.82
C ALA A 73 5.41 -4.11 -7.18
N ASP A 74 6.34 -3.53 -7.93
CA ASP A 74 7.66 -3.13 -7.42
C ASP A 74 7.55 -2.15 -6.25
N ALA A 75 6.57 -1.25 -6.30
CA ALA A 75 6.32 -0.29 -5.24
C ALA A 75 5.86 -0.98 -3.94
N LEU A 76 5.02 -2.01 -4.03
CA LEU A 76 4.59 -2.78 -2.87
C LEU A 76 5.79 -3.46 -2.21
N ASP A 77 6.63 -4.14 -3.00
CA ASP A 77 7.83 -4.81 -2.49
C ASP A 77 8.81 -3.82 -1.85
N ALA A 78 9.05 -2.69 -2.52
CA ALA A 78 9.95 -1.67 -2.01
C ALA A 78 9.48 -1.03 -0.70
N ILE A 79 8.17 -0.81 -0.54
CA ILE A 79 7.60 -0.27 0.70
C ILE A 79 7.53 -1.34 1.79
N PHE A 80 7.14 -2.57 1.46
CA PHE A 80 7.15 -3.69 2.40
C PHE A 80 8.54 -3.91 2.98
N TYR A 81 9.57 -3.95 2.14
CA TYR A 81 10.96 -4.12 2.55
C TYR A 81 11.43 -3.01 3.50
N ARG A 82 10.99 -1.76 3.28
CA ARG A 82 11.29 -0.64 4.20
C ARG A 82 10.64 -0.84 5.57
N PHE A 83 9.41 -1.34 5.63
CA PHE A 83 8.75 -1.64 6.90
C PHE A 83 9.42 -2.80 7.64
N THR A 84 9.72 -3.90 6.94
CA THR A 84 10.32 -5.07 7.57
C THR A 84 11.75 -4.82 8.05
N ASN A 85 12.58 -4.09 7.28
CA ASN A 85 13.93 -3.71 7.74
C ASN A 85 13.92 -2.76 8.94
N ALA A 86 12.90 -1.91 9.08
CA ALA A 86 12.77 -1.05 10.25
C ALA A 86 12.41 -1.87 11.52
N LEU A 87 11.70 -2.98 11.36
CA LEU A 87 11.26 -3.86 12.45
C LEU A 87 12.27 -4.98 12.77
N LEU A 88 13.03 -5.41 11.77
CA LEU A 88 14.05 -6.46 11.85
C LEU A 88 15.39 -5.87 11.38
N PRO A 89 16.04 -4.98 12.16
CA PRO A 89 17.39 -4.55 11.83
C PRO A 89 18.28 -5.80 11.75
N GLU A 90 19.19 -5.84 10.76
CA GLU A 90 20.10 -6.98 10.61
C GLU A 90 20.75 -7.30 11.96
N PRO A 91 20.89 -8.59 12.33
CA PRO A 91 21.62 -8.96 13.54
C PRO A 91 23.00 -8.31 13.44
N ARG A 92 23.32 -7.46 14.42
CA ARG A 92 24.66 -6.85 14.50
C ARG A 92 25.67 -7.97 14.35
N LYS A 93 26.54 -7.88 13.34
CA LYS A 93 27.70 -8.75 13.26
C LYS A 93 28.47 -8.55 14.56
N GLU A 94 28.52 -9.57 15.40
CA GLU A 94 29.48 -9.62 16.49
C GLU A 94 30.85 -9.64 15.81
N GLU A 95 31.57 -8.51 15.88
CA GLU A 95 32.97 -8.47 15.46
C GLU A 95 33.76 -9.51 16.28
N PRO A 96 34.65 -10.28 15.63
CA PRO A 96 35.42 -11.33 16.28
C PRO A 96 36.43 -10.81 17.32
#